data_AF-A0A975MAG5-F1
#
_entry.id   AF-A0A975MAG5-F1
#
_cell.length_a   1.000
_cell.length_b   1.000
_cell.length_c   1.000
_cell.angle_alpha   90.00
_cell.angle_beta   90.00
_cell.angle_gamma   90.00
#
_symmetry.space_group_name_H-M   'P 1'
#
loop_
_entity.id
_entity.type
_entity.pdbx_description
1 polymer ?
#
loop_
_entity_poly.entity_id
_entity_poly.type
_entity_poly.pdbx_seq_one_letter_code
_entity_poly.pdbx_strand_id
1 'polypeptide(L)'
;MSGAKSGEGGEGESNTVILRAFIANLGIAVAKFTAAIITGSAAMMTEGIHSTVDTLNQVFMWVGEKRAKKPPDELHPMGYARELYFWAFVVAV
;
A
#
# COMPACT_ATOMS: atom_id res chain seq x y z
N MET A 1 32.94 2.75 28.94
CA MET A 1 32.74 1.31 28.65
C MET A 1 31.59 0.82 29.52
N SER A 2 30.40 0.65 28.94
CA SER A 2 29.32 -0.14 29.54
C SER A 2 28.57 -0.79 28.38
N GLY A 3 28.96 -2.02 28.09
CA GLY A 3 28.28 -2.88 27.14
C GLY A 3 27.00 -3.41 27.78
N ALA A 4 25.86 -3.02 27.23
CA ALA A 4 24.61 -3.73 27.43
C ALA A 4 24.43 -4.72 26.27
N LYS A 5 24.82 -5.97 26.57
CA LYS A 5 24.45 -7.24 25.96
C LYS A 5 23.56 -7.22 24.70
N SER A 6 24.13 -7.72 23.61
CA SER A 6 23.46 -8.51 22.57
C SER A 6 22.79 -9.77 23.11
N GLY A 7 21.75 -10.21 22.40
CA GLY A 7 21.19 -11.57 22.37
C GLY A 7 19.69 -11.52 22.05
N GLU A 8 19.27 -11.48 20.77
CA GLU A 8 19.00 -12.61 19.85
C GLU A 8 17.71 -13.43 20.14
N GLY A 9 16.90 -13.58 19.09
CA GLY A 9 15.72 -14.46 18.97
C GLY A 9 14.55 -13.69 18.33
N GLY A 10 13.92 -14.05 17.22
CA GLY A 10 14.00 -15.14 16.25
C GLY A 10 12.84 -14.90 15.26
N GLU A 11 12.90 -15.41 14.03
CA GLU A 11 11.93 -15.16 12.94
C GLU A 11 10.43 -15.44 13.30
N GLY A 12 10.13 -16.01 14.47
CA GLY A 12 8.78 -16.20 15.02
C GLY A 12 8.17 -14.99 15.77
N GLU A 13 8.96 -14.07 16.31
CA GLU A 13 8.44 -12.91 17.07
C GLU A 13 7.93 -11.81 16.11
N SER A 14 8.66 -11.59 15.01
CA SER A 14 8.28 -10.66 13.94
C SER A 14 6.94 -11.05 13.31
N ASN A 15 6.70 -12.33 13.01
CA ASN A 15 5.43 -12.81 12.48
C ASN A 15 4.24 -12.56 13.44
N THR A 16 4.45 -12.68 14.74
CA THR A 16 3.41 -12.43 15.74
C THR A 16 3.10 -10.94 15.88
N VAL A 17 4.12 -10.09 15.83
CA VAL A 17 3.95 -8.62 15.84
C VAL A 17 3.26 -8.15 14.57
N ILE A 18 3.65 -8.68 13.40
CA ILE A 18 3.03 -8.38 12.11
C ILE A 18 1.57 -8.84 12.10
N LEU A 19 1.26 -10.06 12.57
CA LEU A 19 -0.11 -10.56 12.63
C LEU A 19 -0.99 -9.74 13.58
N ARG A 20 -0.45 -9.31 14.73
CA ARG A 20 -1.17 -8.43 15.67
C ARG A 20 -1.43 -7.05 15.07
N ALA A 21 -0.44 -6.47 14.41
CA ALA A 21 -0.60 -5.20 13.70
C ALA A 21 -1.63 -5.31 12.56
N PHE A 22 -1.63 -6.43 11.84
CA PHE A 22 -2.59 -6.73 10.79
C PHE A 22 -4.03 -6.82 11.33
N ILE A 23 -4.26 -7.59 12.40
CA ILE A 23 -5.58 -7.72 13.04
C ILE A 23 -6.05 -6.38 13.63
N ALA A 24 -5.15 -5.61 14.25
CA ALA A 24 -5.49 -4.30 14.81
C ALA A 24 -5.92 -3.32 13.71
N ASN A 25 -5.18 -3.27 12.60
CA ASN A 25 -5.52 -2.41 11.47
C ASN A 25 -6.83 -2.84 10.80
N LEU A 26 -7.08 -4.15 10.69
CA LEU A 26 -8.33 -4.68 10.16
C LEU A 26 -9.54 -4.27 11.03
N GLY A 27 -9.41 -4.35 12.36
CA GLY A 27 -10.46 -3.93 13.29
C GLY A 27 -10.78 -2.43 13.18
N ILE A 28 -9.76 -1.58 13.05
CA ILE A 28 -9.93 -0.14 12.87
C ILE A 28 -10.62 0.17 11.53
N ALA A 29 -10.27 -0.55 10.46
CA ALA A 29 -10.89 -0.39 9.15
C ALA A 29 -12.39 -0.74 9.18
N VAL A 30 -12.76 -1.86 9.81
CA VAL A 30 -14.16 -2.28 9.96
C VAL A 30 -14.96 -1.27 10.81
N ALA A 31 -14.38 -0.76 11.89
CA ALA A 31 -15.02 0.24 12.74
C ALA A 31 -15.33 1.54 11.96
N LYS A 32 -14.39 2.01 11.15
CA LYS A 32 -14.57 3.22 10.32
C LYS A 32 -15.63 3.03 9.23
N PHE A 33 -15.63 1.89 8.56
CA PHE A 33 -16.66 1.57 7.56
C PHE A 33 -18.05 1.48 8.19
N THR A 34 -18.15 0.86 9.36
CA THR A 34 -19.41 0.79 10.12
C THR A 34 -19.86 2.19 10.56
N ALA A 35 -18.95 3.03 11.05
CA ALA A 35 -19.25 4.41 11.42
C ALA A 35 -19.72 5.23 10.21
N ALA A 36 -19.13 5.04 9.03
CA ALA A 36 -19.53 5.72 7.80
C ALA A 36 -20.94 5.32 7.33
N ILE A 37 -21.32 4.05 7.51
CA ILE A 37 -22.68 3.57 7.22
C ILE A 37 -23.68 4.15 8.23
N ILE A 38 -23.32 4.22 9.52
CA ILE A 38 -24.20 4.73 10.59
C ILE A 38 -24.41 6.25 10.48
N THR A 39 -23.39 7.03 10.13
CA THR A 39 -23.51 8.50 10.11
C THR A 39 -24.31 9.04 8.93
N GLY A 40 -24.52 8.27 7.86
CA GLY A 40 -25.35 8.67 6.71
C GLY A 40 -24.92 9.99 6.04
N SER A 41 -23.71 10.47 6.32
CA SER A 41 -23.24 11.80 5.95
C SER A 41 -22.60 11.78 4.57
N ALA A 42 -23.13 12.60 3.66
CA ALA A 42 -22.55 12.82 2.34
C ALA A 42 -21.09 13.33 2.42
N ALA A 43 -20.72 14.05 3.49
CA ALA A 43 -19.36 14.51 3.71
C ALA A 43 -18.41 13.35 4.09
N MET A 44 -18.79 12.47 5.02
CA MET A 44 -17.99 11.27 5.36
C MET A 44 -17.91 10.27 4.19
N MET A 45 -18.97 10.15 3.40
CA MET A 45 -18.96 9.33 2.18
C MET A 45 -18.01 9.91 1.13
N THR A 46 -17.96 11.24 1.00
CA THR A 46 -16.99 11.93 0.12
C THR A 46 -15.56 11.70 0.59
N GLU A 47 -15.28 11.76 1.89
CA GLU A 47 -13.97 11.39 2.43
C GLU A 47 -13.63 9.91 2.20
N GLY A 48 -14.63 9.01 2.29
CA GLY A 48 -14.47 7.59 1.97
C GLY A 48 -14.14 7.35 0.49
N ILE A 49 -14.80 8.06 -0.43
CA ILE A 49 -14.50 8.03 -1.86
C ILE A 49 -13.11 8.61 -2.13
N HIS A 50 -12.75 9.72 -1.49
CA HIS A 50 -11.43 10.33 -1.63
C HIS A 50 -10.31 9.36 -1.22
N SER A 51 -10.45 8.72 -0.05
CA SER A 51 -9.59 7.63 0.43
C SER A 51 -9.48 6.46 -0.57
N THR A 52 -10.59 6.12 -1.22
CA THR A 52 -10.63 5.06 -2.22
C THR A 52 -9.87 5.45 -3.49
N VAL A 53 -10.08 6.66 -4.00
CA VAL A 53 -9.37 7.20 -5.16
C VAL A 53 -7.87 7.32 -4.90
N ASP A 54 -7.48 7.79 -3.72
CA ASP A 54 -6.08 7.84 -3.31
C ASP A 54 -5.43 6.46 -3.24
N THR A 55 -6.18 5.46 -2.77
CA THR A 55 -5.72 4.06 -2.76
C THR A 55 -5.53 3.53 -4.18
N LEU A 56 -6.46 3.83 -5.10
CA LEU A 56 -6.34 3.44 -6.51
C LEU A 56 -5.12 4.08 -7.17
N ASN A 57 -4.86 5.35 -6.89
CA ASN A 57 -3.69 6.06 -7.39
C ASN A 57 -2.38 5.42 -6.93
N GLN A 58 -2.30 5.01 -5.65
CA GLN A 58 -1.15 4.28 -5.13
C GLN A 58 -0.97 2.92 -5.80
N VAL A 59 -2.06 2.18 -6.05
CA VAL A 59 -2.01 0.88 -6.76
C VAL A 59 -1.50 1.05 -8.18
N PHE A 60 -1.96 2.06 -8.91
CA PHE A 60 -1.49 2.31 -10.28
C PHE A 60 -0.02 2.68 -10.33
N MET A 61 0.46 3.51 -9.41
CA MET A 61 1.90 3.81 -9.28
C MET A 61 2.70 2.54 -8.97
N TRP A 62 2.23 1.70 -8.05
CA TRP A 62 2.90 0.44 -7.70
C TRP A 62 2.96 -0.53 -8.88
N VAL A 63 1.86 -0.68 -9.63
CA VAL A 63 1.81 -1.49 -10.85
C VAL A 63 2.81 -0.94 -11.87
N GLY A 64 2.84 0.38 -12.07
CA GLY A 64 3.76 1.02 -13.00
C GLY A 64 5.23 0.85 -12.64
N GLU A 65 5.56 0.89 -11.35
CA GLU A 65 6.92 0.62 -10.87
C GLU A 65 7.33 -0.84 -11.11
N LYS A 66 6.44 -1.79 -10.79
CA LYS A 66 6.70 -3.23 -10.98
C LYS A 66 6.91 -3.56 -12.46
N ARG A 67 6.12 -2.92 -13.32
CA ARG A 67 6.16 -3.03 -14.77
C ARG A 67 7.42 -2.41 -15.35
N ALA A 68 7.78 -1.21 -14.90
CA ALA A 68 9.02 -0.53 -15.28
C ALA A 68 10.31 -1.31 -14.94
N LYS A 69 10.28 -2.13 -13.89
CA LYS A 69 11.39 -3.00 -13.47
C LYS A 69 11.49 -4.32 -14.26
N LYS A 70 10.58 -4.61 -15.18
CA LYS A 70 10.63 -5.82 -16.00
C LYS A 70 11.90 -5.82 -16.87
N PRO A 71 12.64 -6.94 -16.95
CA PRO A 71 13.83 -7.01 -17.79
C PRO A 71 13.48 -6.82 -19.28
N PRO A 72 14.43 -6.32 -20.10
CA PRO A 72 14.24 -6.18 -21.54
C PRO A 72 13.90 -7.50 -22.20
N ASP A 73 13.00 -7.47 -23.18
CA ASP A 73 12.67 -8.61 -24.04
C ASP A 73 12.82 -8.25 -25.53
N GLU A 74 12.63 -9.23 -26.42
CA GLU A 74 12.79 -9.03 -27.87
C GLU A 74 11.87 -7.93 -28.43
N LEU A 75 10.72 -7.71 -27.79
CA LEU A 75 9.77 -6.65 -28.15
C LEU A 75 10.16 -5.29 -27.55
N HIS A 76 10.82 -5.29 -26.39
CA HIS A 76 11.29 -4.08 -25.70
C HIS A 76 12.79 -4.18 -25.39
N PRO A 77 13.67 -4.05 -26.40
CA PRO A 77 15.12 -4.17 -26.24
C PRO A 77 15.73 -3.08 -25.34
N MET A 78 15.05 -1.94 -25.19
CA MET A 78 15.43 -0.85 -24.27
C MET A 78 14.86 -1.01 -22.86
N GLY A 79 14.13 -2.11 -22.59
CA GLY A 79 13.44 -2.36 -21.32
C GLY A 79 12.13 -1.59 -21.17
N TYR A 80 11.56 -1.69 -19.96
CA TYR A 80 10.20 -1.24 -19.67
C TYR A 80 10.13 0.06 -18.85
N ALA A 81 11.26 0.74 -18.61
CA ALA A 81 11.32 1.93 -17.75
C ALA A 81 10.32 3.03 -18.10
N ARG A 82 9.91 3.14 -19.37
CA ARG A 82 8.92 4.12 -19.85
C ARG A 82 7.50 3.85 -19.38
N GLU A 83 7.19 2.62 -18.95
CA GLU A 83 5.86 2.27 -18.43
C GLU A 83 5.52 3.11 -17.19
N LEU A 84 6.51 3.51 -16.38
CA LEU A 84 6.28 4.38 -15.23
C LEU A 84 5.61 5.71 -15.61
N TYR A 85 6.01 6.31 -16.74
CA TYR A 85 5.41 7.56 -17.23
C TYR A 85 3.97 7.37 -17.69
N PHE A 86 3.67 6.21 -18.29
CA PHE A 86 2.30 5.88 -18.68
C PHE A 86 1.39 5.76 -17.44
N TRP A 87 1.83 5.03 -16.42
CA TRP A 87 1.05 4.88 -15.19
C TRP A 87 0.95 6.18 -14.38
N ALA A 88 2.00 7.01 -14.37
CA ALA A 88 1.95 8.34 -13.77
C ALA A 88 0.96 9.27 -14.49
N PHE A 89 0.88 9.20 -15.82
CA PHE A 89 -0.12 9.96 -16.59
C PHE A 89 -1.55 9.51 -16.28
N VAL A 90 -1.79 8.21 -16.13
CA VAL A 90 -3.09 7.65 -15.74
C VAL A 90 -3.54 8.16 -14.37
N VAL A 91 -2.60 8.34 -13.43
CA VAL A 91 -2.90 8.87 -12.09
C VAL A 91 -3.12 10.38 -12.07
N ALA A 92 -2.50 11.11 -13.01
CA ALA A 92 -2.54 12.57 -13.05
C ALA A 92 -3.81 13.16 -13.70
N VAL A 93 -4.61 12.33 -14.38
CA VAL A 93 -5.85 12.70 -15.08
C VAL A 93 -7.07 12.29 -14.28
#